data_AF-A0A498QHY1-F1
#
_entry.id   AF-A0A498QHY1-F1
#
_cell.length_a   1.000
_cell.length_b   1.000
_cell.length_c   1.000
_cell.angle_alpha   90.00
_cell.angle_beta   90.00
_cell.angle_gamma   90.00
#
_symmetry.space_group_name_H-M   'P 1'
#
loop_
_entity.id
_entity.type
_entity.pdbx_description
1 polymer ?
#
loop_
_entity_poly.entity_id
_entity_poly.type
_entity_poly.pdbx_seq_one_letter_code
_entity_poly.pdbx_strand_id
1 'polypeptide(L)'
;MTDTGLSEKLREAADRIACASWCTDGDGHPHYALRGDQNCWGPQRKVILGLEDGAPSLPLQDDELSAAPGVTTYAFRAWHALPTVKLNLYRPSQNGHLSVDVDVQLTLAEARQLADSLLAVVAEIEGER
;
A
#
# COMPACT_ATOMS: atom_id res chain seq x y z
N MET A 1 -45.37 15.04 -11.31
CA MET A 1 -44.68 13.76 -11.55
C MET A 1 -43.28 13.91 -11.02
N THR A 2 -43.03 13.41 -9.82
CA THR A 2 -41.69 13.41 -9.22
C THR A 2 -40.78 12.52 -10.06
N ASP A 3 -39.61 13.04 -10.40
CA ASP A 3 -38.56 12.35 -11.14
C ASP A 3 -37.89 11.30 -10.22
N THR A 4 -38.64 10.24 -9.94
CA THR A 4 -38.22 9.13 -9.07
C THR A 4 -37.02 8.41 -9.68
N GLY A 5 -36.93 8.37 -11.02
CA GLY A 5 -35.86 7.70 -11.76
C GLY A 5 -34.51 8.42 -11.66
N LEU A 6 -34.47 9.75 -11.67
CA LEU A 6 -33.22 10.49 -11.45
C LEU A 6 -32.71 10.34 -10.02
N SER A 7 -33.62 10.39 -9.04
CA SER A 7 -33.26 10.24 -7.61
C SER A 7 -32.72 8.82 -7.30
N GLU A 8 -33.28 7.79 -7.93
CA GLU A 8 -32.83 6.41 -7.81
C GLU A 8 -31.47 6.19 -8.49
N LYS A 9 -31.28 6.74 -9.70
CA LYS A 9 -29.98 6.72 -10.39
C LYS A 9 -28.89 7.48 -9.66
N LEU A 10 -29.22 8.62 -9.04
CA LEU A 10 -28.27 9.39 -8.24
C LEU A 10 -27.87 8.65 -6.96
N ARG A 11 -28.81 7.95 -6.31
CA ARG A 11 -28.49 7.05 -5.18
C ARG A 11 -27.59 5.91 -5.61
N GLU A 12 -27.94 5.21 -6.69
CA GLU A 12 -27.15 4.09 -7.22
C GLU A 12 -25.75 4.53 -7.72
N ALA A 13 -25.60 5.78 -8.15
CA ALA A 13 -24.31 6.38 -8.50
C ALA A 13 -23.51 6.80 -7.25
N ALA A 14 -24.17 7.38 -6.25
CA ALA A 14 -23.54 7.73 -4.97
C ALA A 14 -23.09 6.49 -4.17
N ASP A 15 -23.77 5.37 -4.37
CA ASP A 15 -23.43 4.10 -3.72
C ASP A 15 -22.30 3.31 -4.42
N ARG A 16 -21.94 3.68 -5.66
CA ARG A 16 -20.88 3.05 -6.43
C ARG A 16 -19.55 3.77 -6.19
N ILE A 17 -18.59 3.03 -5.67
CA ILE A 17 -17.23 3.50 -5.48
C ILE A 17 -16.57 3.56 -6.84
N ALA A 18 -16.23 4.77 -7.28
CA ALA A 18 -15.36 4.92 -8.43
C ALA A 18 -13.94 4.57 -8.01
N CYS A 19 -13.50 3.33 -8.28
CA CYS A 19 -12.12 2.92 -8.06
C CYS A 19 -11.13 3.87 -8.75
N ALA A 20 -9.96 4.05 -8.15
CA ALA A 20 -8.87 4.74 -8.84
C ALA A 20 -8.40 3.89 -10.03
N SER A 21 -7.88 4.51 -11.08
CA SER A 21 -7.41 3.79 -12.27
C SER A 21 -6.27 2.80 -12.02
N TRP A 22 -5.58 2.94 -10.88
CA TRP A 22 -4.50 2.05 -10.43
C TRP A 22 -4.97 1.00 -9.43
N CYS A 23 -6.25 0.96 -9.06
CA CYS A 23 -6.80 -0.01 -8.12
C CYS A 23 -6.76 -1.41 -8.73
N THR A 24 -6.20 -2.38 -8.00
CA THR A 24 -6.06 -3.77 -8.45
C THR A 24 -7.43 -4.46 -8.63
N ASP A 25 -8.37 -4.25 -7.70
CA ASP A 25 -9.70 -4.88 -7.79
C ASP A 25 -10.56 -4.28 -8.92
N GLY A 26 -10.60 -2.95 -9.01
CA GLY A 26 -11.30 -2.21 -10.08
C GLY A 26 -12.82 -2.37 -10.12
N ASP A 27 -13.42 -3.14 -9.20
CA ASP A 27 -14.83 -3.55 -9.21
C ASP A 27 -15.75 -2.66 -8.39
N GLY A 28 -15.20 -1.62 -7.74
CA GLY A 28 -15.94 -0.76 -6.81
C GLY A 28 -16.08 -1.36 -5.41
N HIS A 29 -15.34 -2.43 -5.09
CA HIS A 29 -15.29 -3.07 -3.78
C HIS A 29 -16.66 -3.52 -3.22
N PRO A 30 -17.61 -4.05 -4.03
CA PRO A 30 -18.97 -4.40 -3.58
C PRO A 30 -19.00 -5.56 -2.58
N HIS A 31 -17.90 -6.30 -2.46
CA HIS A 31 -17.78 -7.46 -1.60
C HIS A 31 -17.43 -7.12 -0.14
N TYR A 32 -17.06 -5.87 0.15
CA TYR A 32 -16.83 -5.41 1.52
C TYR A 32 -18.13 -4.95 2.18
N ALA A 33 -18.37 -5.43 3.40
CA ALA A 33 -19.59 -5.13 4.16
C ALA A 33 -19.66 -3.67 4.64
N LEU A 34 -18.52 -3.04 4.93
CA LEU A 34 -18.45 -1.67 5.45
C LEU A 34 -17.84 -0.73 4.42
N ARG A 35 -18.42 0.48 4.31
CA ARG A 35 -17.87 1.55 3.45
C ARG A 35 -16.40 1.86 3.75
N GLY A 36 -16.00 1.82 5.02
CA GLY A 36 -14.62 2.07 5.44
C GLY A 36 -13.60 1.02 4.98
N ASP A 37 -14.06 -0.17 4.59
CA ASP A 37 -13.19 -1.25 4.11
C ASP A 37 -13.02 -1.22 2.58
N GLN A 38 -13.86 -0.43 1.90
CA GLN A 38 -13.86 -0.30 0.44
C GLN A 38 -12.76 0.65 -0.05
N ASN A 39 -11.52 0.25 0.19
CA ASN A 39 -10.33 1.02 -0.08
C ASN A 39 -9.68 0.58 -1.40
N CYS A 40 -9.15 1.52 -2.19
CA CYS A 40 -8.37 1.18 -3.35
C CYS A 40 -6.94 0.81 -2.96
N TRP A 41 -6.46 -0.33 -3.46
CA TRP A 41 -5.09 -0.80 -3.29
C TRP A 41 -4.44 -0.96 -4.66
N GLY A 42 -3.25 -0.40 -4.84
CA GLY A 42 -2.46 -0.59 -6.05
C GLY A 42 -1.55 -1.81 -5.98
N PRO A 43 -0.82 -2.11 -7.07
CA PRO A 43 0.18 -3.18 -7.08
C PRO A 43 1.26 -2.97 -6.03
N GLN A 44 1.61 -4.04 -5.32
CA GLN A 44 2.65 -4.05 -4.29
C GLN A 44 4.05 -4.15 -4.89
N ARG A 45 4.98 -3.36 -4.35
CA ARG A 45 6.41 -3.41 -4.66
C ARG A 45 7.19 -3.58 -3.38
N LYS A 46 7.74 -4.77 -3.16
CA LYS A 46 8.48 -5.11 -1.95
C LYS A 46 9.99 -5.05 -2.19
N VAL A 47 10.70 -4.34 -1.33
CA VAL A 47 12.15 -4.39 -1.20
C VAL A 47 12.46 -5.30 -0.01
N ILE A 48 13.19 -6.38 -0.27
CA ILE A 48 13.57 -7.36 0.75
C ILE A 48 14.79 -6.83 1.50
N LEU A 49 14.71 -6.82 2.83
CA LEU A 49 15.82 -6.42 3.68
C LEU A 49 16.71 -7.64 3.96
N GLY A 50 17.57 -7.97 2.99
CA GLY A 50 18.36 -9.20 2.99
C GLY A 50 19.39 -9.37 4.13
N LEU A 51 19.62 -8.32 4.92
CA LEU A 51 20.51 -8.33 6.09
C LEU A 51 19.77 -8.48 7.43
N GLU A 52 18.43 -8.46 7.42
CA GLU A 52 17.62 -8.62 8.63
C GLU A 52 17.49 -10.09 9.04
N ASP A 53 17.29 -10.33 10.33
CA ASP A 53 17.02 -11.67 10.86
C ASP A 53 15.76 -12.26 10.20
N GLY A 54 15.86 -13.51 9.76
CA GLY A 54 14.77 -14.19 9.04
C GLY A 54 14.66 -13.81 7.57
N ALA A 55 15.63 -13.04 7.01
CA ALA A 55 15.71 -12.84 5.58
C ALA A 55 15.99 -14.17 4.85
N PRO A 56 15.18 -14.55 3.86
CA PRO A 56 15.42 -15.74 3.04
C PRO A 56 16.68 -15.58 2.17
N SER A 57 17.34 -16.70 1.87
CA SER A 57 18.45 -16.74 0.91
C SER A 57 17.94 -16.49 -0.51
N LEU A 58 18.55 -15.56 -1.23
CA LEU A 58 18.22 -15.31 -2.64
C LEU A 58 18.70 -16.47 -3.54
N PRO A 59 17.99 -16.81 -4.64
CA PRO A 59 16.74 -16.19 -5.12
C PRO A 59 15.50 -16.70 -4.38
N LEU A 60 14.48 -15.85 -4.27
CA LEU A 60 13.23 -16.14 -3.57
C LEU A 60 12.24 -16.91 -4.44
N GLN A 61 11.46 -17.80 -3.82
CA GLN A 61 10.20 -18.28 -4.37
C GLN A 61 9.06 -17.25 -4.10
N ASP A 62 8.03 -17.23 -4.94
CA ASP A 62 6.94 -16.24 -4.85
C ASP A 62 6.16 -16.30 -3.51
N ASP A 63 6.05 -17.48 -2.91
CA ASP A 63 5.40 -17.71 -1.62
C ASP A 63 6.21 -17.17 -0.44
N GLU A 64 7.53 -17.08 -0.57
CA GLU A 64 8.44 -16.54 0.44
C GLU A 64 8.42 -15.01 0.49
N LEU A 65 8.02 -14.34 -0.61
CA LEU A 65 8.02 -12.88 -0.71
C LEU A 65 7.13 -12.22 0.35
N SER A 66 5.98 -12.81 0.67
CA SER A 66 5.05 -12.22 1.66
C SER A 66 5.61 -12.29 3.09
N ALA A 67 6.29 -13.38 3.43
CA ALA A 67 6.83 -13.65 4.76
C ALA A 67 8.26 -13.12 5.00
N ALA A 68 8.94 -12.64 3.97
CA ALA A 68 10.28 -12.08 4.09
C ALA A 68 10.28 -10.69 4.76
N PRO A 69 11.26 -10.35 5.63
CA PRO A 69 11.44 -8.98 6.11
C PRO A 69 11.63 -8.01 4.95
N GLY A 70 10.94 -6.88 4.98
CA GLY A 70 10.91 -5.98 3.84
C GLY A 70 10.12 -4.70 4.06
N VAL A 71 10.29 -3.80 3.10
CA VAL A 71 9.46 -2.60 2.95
C VAL A 71 8.61 -2.77 1.70
N THR A 72 7.30 -2.76 1.85
CA THR A 72 6.36 -2.86 0.72
C THR A 72 5.72 -1.51 0.46
N THR A 73 5.80 -1.03 -0.77
CA THR A 73 5.20 0.24 -1.22
C THR A 73 4.06 -0.02 -2.18
N TYR A 74 2.96 0.71 -2.03
CA TYR A 74 1.82 0.65 -2.94
C TYR A 74 0.96 1.91 -2.88
N ALA A 75 0.21 2.17 -3.95
CA ALA A 75 -0.78 3.24 -3.95
C ALA A 75 -1.97 2.83 -3.08
N PHE A 76 -2.47 3.77 -2.29
CA PHE A 76 -3.61 3.54 -1.41
C PHE A 76 -4.57 4.73 -1.45
N ARG A 77 -5.87 4.44 -1.36
CA ARG A 77 -6.88 5.48 -1.20
C ARG A 77 -8.03 4.91 -0.40
N ALA A 78 -8.18 5.40 0.83
CA ALA A 78 -9.33 5.03 1.64
C ALA A 78 -10.64 5.60 1.08
N TRP A 79 -11.77 5.08 1.54
CA TRP A 79 -13.09 5.61 1.20
C TRP A 79 -13.18 7.13 1.43
N HIS A 80 -13.49 7.89 0.36
CA HIS A 80 -13.51 9.37 0.35
C HIS A 80 -12.23 10.09 0.79
N ALA A 81 -11.07 9.41 0.84
CA ALA A 81 -9.80 10.04 1.16
C ALA A 81 -9.02 10.47 -0.09
N LEU A 82 -8.00 11.31 0.11
CA LEU A 82 -7.00 11.58 -0.91
C LEU A 82 -6.10 10.35 -1.13
N PRO A 83 -5.61 10.09 -2.35
CA PRO A 83 -4.59 9.08 -2.60
C PRO A 83 -3.31 9.35 -1.80
N THR A 84 -2.74 8.29 -1.22
CA THR A 84 -1.47 8.29 -0.49
C THR A 84 -0.55 7.19 -1.02
N VAL A 85 0.73 7.27 -0.67
CA VAL A 85 1.66 6.14 -0.79
C VAL A 85 1.67 5.43 0.54
N LYS A 86 1.27 4.17 0.56
CA LYS A 86 1.28 3.35 1.77
C LYS A 86 2.55 2.51 1.80
N LEU A 87 3.24 2.54 2.93
CA LEU A 87 4.46 1.80 3.21
C LEU A 87 4.16 0.81 4.33
N ASN A 88 4.26 -0.48 4.03
CA ASN A 88 4.25 -1.53 5.03
C ASN A 88 5.70 -1.86 5.42
N LEU A 89 6.01 -1.76 6.70
CA LEU A 89 7.26 -2.20 7.30
C LEU A 89 7.00 -3.56 7.94
N TYR A 90 7.66 -4.59 7.43
CA TYR A 90 7.50 -5.95 7.92
C TYR A 90 8.85 -6.51 8.37
N ARG A 91 8.94 -6.93 9.63
CA ARG A 91 10.07 -7.65 10.21
C ARG A 91 9.55 -8.70 11.20
N PRO A 92 9.47 -9.98 10.79
CA PRO A 92 9.02 -11.04 11.68
C PRO A 92 10.06 -11.30 12.78
N SER A 93 9.60 -11.79 13.94
CA SER A 93 10.47 -12.27 15.00
C SER A 93 9.80 -13.43 15.74
N GLN A 94 10.61 -14.35 16.27
CA GLN A 94 10.13 -15.39 17.19
C GLN A 94 9.63 -14.78 18.51
N ASN A 95 10.14 -13.61 18.88
CA ASN A 95 9.59 -12.82 19.97
C ASN A 95 8.49 -11.91 19.40
N GLY A 96 7.23 -12.24 19.66
CA GLY A 96 6.09 -11.46 19.18
C GLY A 96 6.08 -9.99 19.62
N HIS A 97 6.82 -9.63 20.68
CA HIS A 97 6.99 -8.23 21.11
C HIS A 97 8.01 -7.45 20.27
N LEU A 98 8.77 -8.12 19.42
CA LEU A 98 9.76 -7.55 18.52
C LEU A 98 9.33 -7.65 17.04
N SER A 99 8.19 -8.27 16.75
CA SER A 99 7.68 -8.28 15.38
C SER A 99 7.22 -6.88 14.99
N VAL A 100 7.60 -6.45 13.79
CA VAL A 100 7.11 -5.21 13.17
C VAL A 100 6.22 -5.61 12.01
N ASP A 101 4.96 -5.19 12.07
CA ASP A 101 4.04 -5.20 10.93
C ASP A 101 3.19 -3.94 11.05
N VAL A 102 3.68 -2.87 10.42
CA VAL A 102 3.05 -1.56 10.53
C VAL A 102 2.96 -0.91 9.18
N ASP A 103 1.80 -0.33 8.93
CA ASP A 103 1.55 0.51 7.79
C ASP A 103 1.68 1.98 8.17
N VAL A 104 2.42 2.73 7.37
CA VAL A 104 2.43 4.20 7.40
C VAL A 104 1.95 4.75 6.05
N GLN A 105 1.34 5.93 6.09
CA GLN A 105 0.87 6.61 4.89
C GLN A 105 1.65 7.91 4.71
N LEU A 106 2.11 8.12 3.48
CA LEU A 106 2.80 9.34 3.06
C LEU A 106 1.95 10.06 2.03
N THR A 107 1.97 11.39 2.09
CA THR A 107 1.61 12.22 0.95
C THR A 107 2.57 11.96 -0.21
N LEU A 108 2.19 12.37 -1.43
CA LEU A 108 3.06 12.24 -2.59
C LEU A 108 4.37 13.03 -2.45
N ALA A 109 4.33 14.16 -1.74
CA ALA A 109 5.51 14.98 -1.50
C ALA A 109 6.47 14.30 -0.50
N GLU A 110 5.95 13.78 0.61
CA GLU A 110 6.74 13.05 1.61
C GLU A 110 7.34 11.77 1.02
N ALA A 111 6.60 11.05 0.18
CA ALA A 111 7.13 9.86 -0.51
C ALA A 111 8.30 10.19 -1.44
N ARG A 112 8.23 11.33 -2.16
CA ARG A 112 9.35 11.82 -2.98
C ARG A 112 10.54 12.22 -2.12
N GLN A 113 10.29 12.99 -1.06
CA GLN A 113 11.35 13.40 -0.13
C GLN A 113 12.06 12.20 0.51
N LEU A 114 11.31 11.16 0.90
CA LEU A 114 11.89 9.92 1.42
C LEU A 114 12.76 9.22 0.37
N ALA A 115 12.27 9.10 -0.88
CA ALA A 115 13.05 8.52 -1.97
C ALA A 115 14.35 9.29 -2.23
N ASP A 116 14.29 10.62 -2.28
CA ASP A 116 15.46 11.47 -2.47
C ASP A 116 16.47 11.32 -1.32
N SER A 117 15.97 11.19 -0.08
CA SER A 117 16.81 10.98 1.11
C SER A 117 17.54 9.64 1.06
N LEU A 118 16.87 8.57 0.61
CA LEU A 118 17.48 7.25 0.42
C LEU A 118 18.59 7.31 -0.63
N LEU A 119 18.34 7.97 -1.77
CA LEU A 119 19.33 8.11 -2.83
C LEU A 119 20.55 8.95 -2.39
N ALA A 120 20.32 9.99 -1.59
CA ALA A 120 21.41 10.81 -1.06
C ALA A 120 22.35 10.01 -0.15
N VAL A 121 21.81 9.18 0.75
CA VAL A 121 22.61 8.30 1.63
C VAL A 121 23.40 7.27 0.82
N VAL A 122 22.81 6.71 -0.25
CA VAL A 122 23.54 5.80 -1.15
C VAL A 122 24.74 6.51 -1.78
N ALA A 123 24.54 7.71 -2.31
CA ALA A 123 25.61 8.49 -2.95
C ALA A 123 26.73 8.87 -1.97
N GLU A 124 26.39 9.14 -0.69
CA GLU A 124 27.37 9.39 0.37
C GLU A 124 28.29 8.18 0.57
N ILE A 125 27.72 6.98 0.71
CA ILE A 125 28.47 5.73 0.90
C ILE A 125 29.30 5.37 -0.35
N GLU A 126 28.76 5.59 -1.55
CA GLU A 126 29.50 5.35 -2.79
C GLU A 126 30.71 6.29 -2.94
N GLY A 127 30.62 7.51 -2.43
CA GLY A 127 31.74 8.47 -2.41
C GLY A 127 32.89 8.09 -1.48
N GLU A 128 32.69 7.15 -0.54
CA GLU A 128 33.73 6.62 0.34
C GLU A 128 34.53 5.46 -0.28
N ARG A 129 34.14 4.97 -1.47
CA ARG A 129 34.78 3.86 -2.18
C ARG A 129 35.78 4.34 -3.23
#